data_AF-A0A674JUG4-F1
#
_entry.id   AF-A0A674JUG4-F1
#
_cell.length_a   1.000
_cell.length_b   1.000
_cell.length_c   1.000
_cell.angle_alpha   90.00
_cell.angle_beta   90.00
_cell.angle_gamma   90.00
#
_symmetry.space_group_name_H-M   'P 1'
#
loop_
_entity.id
_entity.type
_entity.pdbx_description
1 polymer ?
#
loop_
_entity_poly.entity_id
_entity_poly.type
_entity_poly.pdbx_seq_one_letter_code
_entity_poly.pdbx_strand_id
1 'polypeptide(L)'
;MKTYQTQHAESQSAENKLRDAERQEEKRGGRQPPEPGGAGQDKLARRASLRKGERLRQARFLAAQSKCTGARNDYLLHLGSTNAVISNYYLRDVSDILDCSDLGFHLSLGRLLRTYLAAEGRAQSSWGEGLGALEGAVLALDPPGDKARLMEANPAARISRVGGGRSRQWLLLQRILGPGAGLTPPPVAPQVNKTLQATLSSFRELLGAEEPEVLEAFGGPGSAESLRGASAEG
;
A
#
# COMPACT_ATOMS: atom_id res chain seq x y z
N MET A 1 21.15 4.38 42.52
CA MET A 1 21.62 5.79 42.55
C MET A 1 21.40 6.44 43.92
N LYS A 2 20.16 6.63 44.41
CA LYS A 2 19.89 7.19 45.76
C LYS A 2 20.63 6.45 46.88
N THR A 3 20.60 5.11 46.88
CA THR A 3 21.29 4.28 47.87
C THR A 3 22.80 4.54 47.92
N TYR A 4 23.45 4.67 46.75
CA TYR A 4 24.87 4.99 46.67
C TYR A 4 25.15 6.39 47.25
N GLN A 5 24.34 7.39 46.89
CA GLN A 5 24.50 8.77 47.39
C GLN A 5 24.38 8.83 48.91
N THR A 6 23.38 8.16 49.49
CA THR A 6 23.19 8.09 50.95
C THR A 6 24.38 7.44 51.62
N GLN A 7 24.82 6.27 51.16
CA GLN A 7 25.96 5.55 51.76
C GLN A 7 27.30 6.26 51.56
N HIS A 8 27.46 6.97 50.45
CA HIS A 8 28.62 7.83 50.19
C HIS A 8 28.67 9.02 51.15
N ALA A 9 27.55 9.69 51.39
CA ALA A 9 27.45 10.76 52.38
C ALA A 9 27.72 10.26 53.81
N GLU A 10 27.22 9.07 54.16
CA GLU A 10 27.50 8.43 55.46
C GLU A 10 28.99 8.09 55.62
N SER A 11 29.64 7.56 54.57
CA SER A 11 31.08 7.28 54.56
C SER A 11 31.90 8.55 54.74
N GLN A 12 31.58 9.62 54.00
CA GLN A 12 32.24 10.93 54.14
C GLN A 12 32.04 11.52 55.54
N SER A 13 30.84 11.40 56.11
CA SER A 13 30.57 11.84 57.48
C SER A 13 31.39 11.07 58.51
N ALA A 14 31.53 9.75 58.35
CA ALA A 14 32.34 8.91 59.22
C ALA A 14 33.84 9.22 59.11
N GLU A 15 34.34 9.48 57.89
CA GLU A 15 35.72 9.90 57.65
C GLU A 15 36.02 11.25 58.32
N ASN A 16 35.15 12.24 58.15
CA ASN A 16 35.32 13.56 58.77
C ASN A 16 35.37 13.45 60.31
N LYS A 17 34.49 12.64 60.90
CA LYS A 17 34.49 12.39 62.37
C LYS A 17 35.75 11.68 62.85
N LEU A 18 36.38 10.85 62.03
CA LEU A 18 37.66 10.21 62.33
C LEU A 18 38.80 11.23 62.25
N ARG A 19 38.90 11.98 61.14
CA ARG A 19 39.93 13.02 60.96
C ARG A 19 39.88 14.10 62.03
N ASP A 20 38.69 14.55 62.41
CA ASP A 20 38.53 15.55 63.47
C ASP A 20 38.94 14.99 64.84
N ALA A 21 38.76 13.69 65.07
CA ALA A 21 39.25 13.02 66.26
C ALA A 21 40.78 12.97 66.33
N GLU A 22 41.41 12.58 65.23
CA GLU A 22 42.87 12.51 65.08
C GLU A 22 43.50 13.89 65.31
N ARG A 23 42.93 14.95 64.71
CA ARG A 23 43.35 16.34 64.93
C ARG A 23 43.20 16.79 66.39
N GLN A 24 42.17 16.33 67.10
CA GLN A 24 42.00 16.63 68.52
C GLN A 24 43.00 15.86 69.40
N GLU A 25 43.38 14.66 68.99
CA GLU A 25 44.42 13.87 69.67
C GLU A 25 45.79 14.54 69.54
N GLU A 26 46.19 14.95 68.34
CA GLU A 26 47.46 15.66 68.11
C GLU A 26 47.57 16.92 68.97
N LYS A 27 46.49 17.70 69.07
CA LYS A 27 46.43 18.92 69.90
C LYS A 27 46.48 18.65 71.41
N ARG A 28 46.04 17.47 71.87
CA ARG A 28 46.03 17.08 73.30
C ARG A 28 47.27 16.31 73.71
N GLY A 29 47.86 15.53 72.80
CA GLY A 29 49.09 14.76 73.01
C GLY A 29 50.34 15.63 73.08
N GLY A 30 50.35 16.80 72.43
CA GLY A 30 51.49 17.71 72.39
C GLY A 30 51.57 18.78 73.50
N ARG A 31 50.62 18.87 74.45
CA ARG A 31 50.45 20.07 75.31
C ARG A 31 50.61 19.88 76.82
N GLN A 32 51.22 18.81 77.31
CA GLN A 32 51.37 18.60 78.77
C GLN A 32 52.85 18.59 79.22
N PRO A 33 53.29 19.58 80.03
CA PRO A 33 54.52 19.48 80.82
C PRO A 33 54.37 18.42 81.92
N PRO A 34 55.45 17.76 82.37
CA PRO A 34 55.39 16.75 83.41
C PRO A 34 55.29 17.41 84.79
N GLU A 35 54.08 17.62 85.30
CA GLU A 35 53.85 17.96 86.70
C GLU A 35 54.00 16.70 87.60
N PRO A 36 54.79 16.74 88.68
CA PRO A 36 55.05 15.61 89.55
C PRO A 36 54.04 15.58 90.71
N GLY A 37 53.07 14.67 90.66
CA GLY A 37 52.22 14.37 91.82
C GLY A 37 50.83 13.88 91.46
N GLY A 38 50.55 12.62 91.78
CA GLY A 38 49.21 12.05 91.81
C GLY A 38 48.61 11.56 90.48
N ALA A 39 47.99 10.38 90.52
CA ALA A 39 47.09 9.83 89.49
C ALA A 39 47.73 9.22 88.21
N GLY A 40 48.74 8.36 88.39
CA GLY A 40 49.26 7.52 87.30
C GLY A 40 48.21 6.58 86.67
N GLN A 41 47.26 6.06 87.47
CA GLN A 41 46.18 5.19 86.99
C GLN A 41 45.14 5.95 86.14
N ASP A 42 44.73 7.16 86.53
CA ASP A 42 43.76 7.97 85.75
C ASP A 42 44.33 8.43 84.41
N LYS A 43 45.63 8.79 84.34
CA LYS A 43 46.28 9.14 83.07
C LYS A 43 46.33 7.94 82.11
N LEU A 44 46.64 6.74 82.62
CA LEU A 44 46.62 5.49 81.86
C LEU A 44 45.21 5.12 81.39
N ALA A 45 44.20 5.22 82.25
CA ALA A 45 42.80 4.96 81.91
C ALA A 45 42.27 5.94 80.85
N ARG A 46 42.64 7.21 80.94
CA ARG A 46 42.28 8.25 79.96
C ARG A 46 42.94 8.04 78.61
N ARG A 47 44.18 7.54 78.57
CA ARG A 47 44.87 7.19 77.33
C ARG A 47 44.30 5.92 76.68
N ALA A 48 43.88 4.95 77.49
CA ALA A 48 43.21 3.74 77.01
C ALA A 48 41.81 4.01 76.44
N SER A 49 41.04 4.91 77.05
CA SER A 49 39.70 5.29 76.56
C SER A 49 39.74 6.07 75.24
N LEU A 50 40.75 6.93 75.06
CA LEU A 50 41.00 7.63 73.78
C LEU A 50 41.30 6.63 72.66
N ARG A 51 42.24 5.70 72.88
CA ARG A 51 42.55 4.63 71.91
C ARG A 51 41.34 3.75 71.60
N LYS A 52 40.49 3.44 72.59
CA LYS A 52 39.25 2.68 72.37
C LYS A 52 38.27 3.47 71.50
N GLY A 53 38.14 4.78 71.72
CA GLY A 53 37.27 5.67 70.94
C GLY A 53 37.75 5.92 69.51
N GLU A 54 39.07 5.95 69.29
CA GLU A 54 39.70 6.02 67.97
C GLU A 54 39.45 4.74 67.17
N ARG A 55 39.74 3.56 67.76
CA ARG A 55 39.46 2.25 67.15
C ARG A 55 38.00 2.07 66.77
N LEU A 56 37.07 2.53 67.61
CA LEU A 56 35.64 2.48 67.30
C LEU A 56 35.28 3.39 66.10
N ARG A 57 35.90 4.57 65.99
CA ARG A 57 35.70 5.49 64.85
C ARG A 57 36.30 4.93 63.57
N GLN A 58 37.50 4.34 63.63
CA GLN A 58 38.11 3.62 62.51
C GLN A 58 37.21 2.46 62.05
N ALA A 59 36.71 1.63 62.96
CA ALA A 59 35.80 0.54 62.63
C ALA A 59 34.50 1.02 61.97
N ARG A 60 33.93 2.14 62.43
CA ARG A 60 32.74 2.76 61.82
C ARG A 60 33.01 3.30 60.43
N PHE A 61 34.15 3.95 60.21
CA PHE A 61 34.57 4.41 58.89
C PHE A 61 34.74 3.25 57.92
N LEU A 62 35.48 2.19 58.30
CA LEU A 62 35.67 1.01 57.46
C LEU A 62 34.35 0.32 57.11
N ALA A 63 33.43 0.21 58.08
CA ALA A 63 32.10 -0.33 57.83
C ALA A 63 31.28 0.52 56.85
N ALA A 64 31.34 1.86 56.98
CA ALA A 64 30.64 2.78 56.07
C ALA A 64 31.26 2.80 54.67
N GLN A 65 32.59 2.73 54.57
CA GLN A 65 33.33 2.66 53.32
C GLN A 65 33.02 1.36 52.55
N SER A 66 32.95 0.23 53.27
CA SER A 66 32.57 -1.05 52.68
C SER A 66 31.15 -0.99 52.09
N LYS A 67 30.18 -0.45 52.84
CA LYS A 67 28.81 -0.24 52.33
C LYS A 67 28.80 0.65 51.09
N CYS A 68 29.44 1.82 51.17
CA CYS A 68 29.54 2.76 50.04
C CYS A 68 30.12 2.10 48.78
N THR A 69 31.16 1.27 48.95
CA THR A 69 31.77 0.52 47.84
C THR A 69 30.79 -0.51 47.26
N GLY A 70 30.06 -1.23 48.11
CA GLY A 70 28.99 -2.14 47.69
C GLY A 70 27.92 -1.43 46.85
N ALA A 71 27.33 -0.36 47.35
CA ALA A 71 26.31 0.38 46.60
C ALA A 71 26.85 1.07 45.34
N ARG A 72 28.14 1.42 45.29
CA ARG A 72 28.78 1.91 44.07
C ARG A 72 28.81 0.83 43.00
N ASN A 73 29.23 -0.38 43.37
CA ASN A 73 29.30 -1.52 42.45
C ASN A 73 27.90 -1.89 41.93
N ASP A 74 26.90 -1.97 42.81
CA ASP A 74 25.51 -2.22 42.41
C ASP A 74 24.99 -1.15 41.45
N TYR A 75 25.29 0.12 41.73
CA TYR A 75 24.91 1.22 40.84
C TYR A 75 25.56 1.07 39.45
N LEU A 76 26.84 0.73 39.36
CA LEU A 76 27.53 0.54 38.09
C LEU A 76 26.99 -0.67 37.31
N LEU A 77 26.68 -1.77 38.00
CA LEU A 77 26.04 -2.94 37.38
C LEU A 77 24.67 -2.60 36.81
N HIS A 78 23.83 -1.90 37.59
CA HIS A 78 22.54 -1.44 37.12
C HIS A 78 22.67 -0.45 35.96
N LEU A 79 23.62 0.49 36.02
CA LEU A 79 23.86 1.44 34.94
C LEU A 79 24.24 0.73 33.62
N GLY A 80 25.12 -0.26 33.69
CA GLY A 80 25.49 -1.09 32.54
C GLY A 80 24.30 -1.87 31.99
N SER A 81 23.51 -2.52 32.87
CA SER A 81 22.30 -3.24 32.48
C SER A 81 21.26 -2.32 31.82
N THR A 82 20.98 -1.17 32.40
CA THR A 82 20.03 -0.19 31.84
C THR A 82 20.50 0.33 30.48
N ASN A 83 21.79 0.65 30.32
CA ASN A 83 22.32 1.08 29.02
C ASN A 83 22.19 -0.02 27.96
N ALA A 84 22.47 -1.28 28.31
CA ALA A 84 22.31 -2.40 27.40
C ALA A 84 20.84 -2.61 26.99
N VAL A 85 19.90 -2.53 27.95
CA VAL A 85 18.47 -2.63 27.68
C VAL A 85 17.99 -1.51 26.76
N ILE A 86 18.36 -0.26 27.05
CA ILE A 86 17.99 0.89 26.22
C ILE A 86 18.54 0.73 24.80
N SER A 87 19.81 0.31 24.66
CA SER A 87 20.42 0.08 23.36
C SER A 87 19.68 -1.01 22.57
N ASN A 88 19.37 -2.14 23.21
CA ASN A 88 18.63 -3.23 22.56
C ASN A 88 17.21 -2.82 22.17
N TYR A 89 16.54 -2.04 23.02
CA TYR A 89 15.20 -1.54 22.72
C TYR A 89 15.17 -0.76 21.41
N TYR A 90 16.08 0.22 21.25
CA TYR A 90 16.09 1.07 20.05
C TYR A 90 16.73 0.41 18.83
N LEU A 91 17.70 -0.49 19.01
CA LEU A 91 18.39 -1.12 17.88
C LEU A 91 17.66 -2.36 17.35
N ARG A 92 16.89 -3.05 18.18
CA ARG A 92 16.25 -4.32 17.82
C ARG A 92 14.76 -4.30 18.09
N ASP A 93 14.36 -4.08 19.33
CA ASP A 93 12.97 -4.35 19.73
C ASP A 93 11.97 -3.41 19.02
N VAL A 94 12.35 -2.16 18.73
CA VAL A 94 11.51 -1.24 17.92
C VAL A 94 11.31 -1.77 16.50
N SER A 95 12.36 -2.31 15.86
CA SER A 95 12.25 -2.91 14.53
C SER A 95 11.31 -4.11 14.56
N ASP A 96 11.49 -5.00 15.53
CA ASP A 96 10.65 -6.20 15.68
C ASP A 96 9.16 -5.84 15.87
N ILE A 97 8.86 -4.78 16.63
CA ILE A 97 7.48 -4.28 16.82
C ILE A 97 6.88 -3.75 15.51
N LEU A 98 7.67 -3.04 14.70
CA LEU A 98 7.23 -2.54 13.40
C LEU A 98 6.94 -3.70 12.43
N ASP A 99 7.83 -4.68 12.36
CA ASP A 99 7.65 -5.87 11.53
C ASP A 99 6.40 -6.67 11.94
N CYS A 100 6.12 -6.76 13.25
CA CYS A 100 4.89 -7.39 13.75
C CYS A 100 3.63 -6.59 13.38
N SER A 101 3.73 -5.26 13.33
CA SER A 101 2.62 -4.38 12.95
C SER A 101 2.27 -4.49 11.47
N ASP A 102 3.28 -4.73 10.63
CA ASP A 102 3.13 -4.89 9.18
C ASP A 102 2.76 -6.33 8.76
N LEU A 103 2.75 -7.27 9.70
CA LEU A 103 2.56 -8.69 9.42
C LEU A 103 1.20 -8.95 8.76
N GLY A 104 1.24 -9.36 7.49
CA GLY A 104 0.06 -9.75 6.72
C GLY A 104 -0.68 -8.58 6.05
N PHE A 105 -0.38 -7.33 6.38
CA PHE A 105 -0.99 -6.16 5.72
C PHE A 105 -0.66 -6.15 4.21
N HIS A 106 0.61 -6.17 3.84
CA HIS A 106 1.02 -6.18 2.43
C HIS A 106 0.56 -7.42 1.67
N LEU A 107 0.51 -8.58 2.34
CA LEU A 107 0.06 -9.82 1.72
C LEU A 107 -1.44 -9.77 1.41
N SER A 108 -2.26 -9.30 2.36
CA SER A 108 -3.71 -9.16 2.18
C SER A 108 -4.05 -8.10 1.14
N LEU A 109 -3.42 -6.91 1.20
CA LEU A 109 -3.58 -5.86 0.21
C LEU A 109 -3.15 -6.34 -1.20
N GLY A 110 -2.02 -7.02 -1.29
CA GLY A 110 -1.53 -7.59 -2.55
C GLY A 110 -2.46 -8.68 -3.12
N ARG A 111 -3.18 -9.43 -2.28
CA ARG A 111 -4.21 -10.38 -2.75
C ARG A 111 -5.46 -9.65 -3.23
N LEU A 112 -5.90 -8.61 -2.51
CA LEU A 112 -7.03 -7.78 -2.89
C LEU A 112 -6.81 -7.13 -4.26
N LEU A 113 -5.67 -6.45 -4.44
CA LEU A 113 -5.34 -5.76 -5.68
C LEU A 113 -5.19 -6.71 -6.87
N ARG A 114 -4.57 -7.88 -6.68
CA ARG A 114 -4.52 -8.91 -7.74
C ARG A 114 -5.90 -9.42 -8.12
N THR A 115 -6.77 -9.63 -7.14
CA THR A 115 -8.16 -10.04 -7.38
C THR A 115 -8.92 -8.98 -8.15
N TYR A 116 -8.75 -7.72 -7.77
CA TYR A 116 -9.33 -6.57 -8.46
C TYR A 116 -8.86 -6.49 -9.92
N LEU A 117 -7.54 -6.52 -10.16
CA LEU A 117 -6.98 -6.51 -11.52
C LEU A 117 -7.47 -7.68 -12.36
N ALA A 118 -7.59 -8.88 -11.77
CA ALA A 118 -8.12 -10.05 -12.47
C ALA A 118 -9.62 -9.88 -12.81
N ALA A 119 -10.40 -9.22 -11.96
CA ALA A 119 -11.80 -8.93 -12.23
C ALA A 119 -11.96 -7.91 -13.37
N GLU A 120 -11.19 -6.81 -13.33
CA GLU A 120 -11.15 -5.80 -14.40
C GLU A 120 -10.72 -6.41 -15.74
N GLY A 121 -9.67 -7.23 -15.75
CA GLY A 121 -9.21 -7.92 -16.96
C GLY A 121 -10.27 -8.85 -17.56
N ARG A 122 -11.03 -9.57 -16.72
CA ARG A 122 -12.17 -10.38 -17.18
C ARG A 122 -13.29 -9.54 -17.75
N ALA A 123 -13.62 -8.41 -17.12
CA ALA A 123 -14.62 -7.50 -17.65
C ALA A 123 -14.19 -7.01 -19.03
N GLN A 124 -12.98 -6.46 -19.17
CA GLN A 124 -12.45 -5.96 -20.46
C GLN A 124 -12.46 -7.03 -21.55
N SER A 125 -12.09 -8.27 -21.22
CA SER A 125 -12.15 -9.39 -22.16
C SER A 125 -13.57 -9.65 -22.64
N SER A 126 -14.54 -9.68 -21.72
CA SER A 126 -15.97 -9.81 -22.03
C SER A 126 -16.49 -8.67 -22.93
N TRP A 127 -16.08 -7.42 -22.67
CA TRP A 127 -16.41 -6.28 -23.53
C TRP A 127 -15.83 -6.45 -24.94
N GLY A 128 -14.57 -6.87 -25.05
CA GLY A 128 -13.92 -7.14 -26.34
C GLY A 128 -14.61 -8.25 -27.12
N GLU A 129 -14.98 -9.34 -26.46
CA GLU A 129 -15.76 -10.44 -27.06
C GLU A 129 -17.13 -9.96 -27.56
N GLY A 130 -17.84 -9.15 -26.77
CA GLY A 130 -19.13 -8.58 -27.15
C GLY A 130 -19.03 -7.64 -28.36
N LEU A 131 -18.00 -6.80 -28.41
CA LEU A 131 -17.74 -5.92 -29.54
C LEU A 131 -17.38 -6.72 -30.80
N GLY A 132 -16.53 -7.73 -30.68
CA GLY A 132 -16.17 -8.61 -31.79
C GLY A 132 -17.37 -9.40 -32.34
N ALA A 133 -18.29 -9.83 -31.47
CA ALA A 133 -19.53 -10.47 -31.89
C ALA A 133 -20.44 -9.50 -32.68
N LEU A 134 -20.53 -8.24 -32.25
CA LEU A 134 -21.29 -7.21 -32.96
C LEU A 134 -20.65 -6.88 -34.30
N GLU A 135 -19.33 -6.68 -34.36
CA GLU A 135 -18.61 -6.45 -35.60
C GLU A 135 -18.81 -7.62 -36.58
N GLY A 136 -18.72 -8.86 -36.09
CA GLY A 136 -19.03 -10.04 -36.87
C GLY A 136 -20.47 -10.04 -37.41
N ALA A 137 -21.45 -9.61 -36.62
CA ALA A 137 -22.84 -9.50 -37.06
C ALA A 137 -23.04 -8.39 -38.11
N VAL A 138 -22.35 -7.25 -37.98
CA VAL A 138 -22.36 -6.16 -38.96
C VAL A 138 -21.75 -6.64 -40.28
N LEU A 139 -20.60 -7.31 -40.24
CA LEU A 139 -19.95 -7.88 -41.42
C LEU A 139 -20.79 -8.98 -42.08
N ALA A 140 -21.62 -9.67 -41.31
CA ALA A 140 -22.51 -10.72 -41.80
C ALA A 140 -23.85 -10.19 -42.36
N LEU A 141 -24.09 -8.87 -42.38
CA LEU A 141 -25.29 -8.29 -42.99
C LEU A 141 -25.34 -8.63 -44.48
N ASP A 142 -26.34 -9.42 -44.88
CA ASP A 142 -26.52 -9.90 -46.25
C ASP A 142 -27.95 -9.58 -46.76
N PRO A 143 -28.22 -8.33 -47.18
CA PRO A 143 -29.53 -7.94 -47.71
C PRO A 143 -30.07 -8.84 -48.84
N PRO A 144 -29.28 -9.27 -49.84
CA PRO A 144 -29.78 -10.19 -50.86
C PRO A 144 -30.06 -11.60 -50.32
N GLY A 145 -29.24 -12.11 -49.39
CA GLY A 145 -29.49 -13.39 -48.72
C GLY A 145 -30.74 -13.36 -47.85
N ASP A 146 -30.94 -12.29 -47.07
CA ASP A 146 -32.14 -12.10 -46.24
C ASP A 146 -33.41 -12.03 -47.09
N LYS A 147 -33.35 -11.32 -48.22
CA LYS A 147 -34.43 -11.31 -49.21
C LYS A 147 -34.72 -12.71 -49.75
N ALA A 148 -33.69 -13.51 -50.05
CA ALA A 148 -33.87 -14.88 -50.53
C ALA A 148 -34.56 -15.75 -49.47
N ARG A 149 -34.11 -15.70 -48.21
CA ARG A 149 -34.71 -16.41 -47.08
C ARG A 149 -36.18 -16.03 -46.87
N LEU A 150 -36.51 -14.74 -46.96
CA LEU A 150 -37.90 -14.27 -46.84
C LEU A 150 -38.78 -14.82 -47.96
N MET A 151 -38.27 -14.83 -49.20
CA MET A 151 -38.98 -15.35 -50.37
C MET A 151 -39.15 -16.88 -50.32
N GLU A 152 -38.21 -17.60 -49.71
CA GLU A 152 -38.30 -19.04 -49.47
C GLU A 152 -39.31 -19.36 -48.36
N ALA A 153 -39.28 -18.61 -47.25
CA ALA A 153 -40.22 -18.78 -46.15
C ALA A 153 -41.68 -18.41 -46.54
N ASN A 154 -41.86 -17.54 -47.54
CA ASN A 154 -43.17 -17.07 -48.00
C ASN A 154 -43.42 -17.38 -49.48
N PRO A 155 -43.60 -18.66 -49.86
CA PRO A 155 -43.75 -19.06 -51.27
C PRO A 155 -45.01 -18.46 -51.94
N ALA A 156 -46.05 -18.14 -51.18
CA ALA A 156 -47.25 -17.47 -51.70
C ALA A 156 -46.99 -16.03 -52.19
N ALA A 157 -46.04 -15.30 -51.58
CA ALA A 157 -45.66 -13.95 -52.00
C ALA A 157 -44.79 -13.95 -53.27
N ARG A 158 -44.15 -15.08 -53.59
CA ARG A 158 -43.38 -15.26 -54.83
C ARG A 158 -44.29 -15.35 -56.07
N ILE A 159 -45.48 -15.91 -55.90
CA ILE A 159 -46.45 -16.16 -56.99
C ILE A 159 -47.10 -14.86 -57.48
N SER A 160 -47.19 -13.82 -56.65
CA SER A 160 -47.74 -12.51 -57.09
C SER A 160 -46.75 -11.63 -57.86
N ARG A 161 -45.44 -11.92 -57.81
CA ARG A 161 -44.38 -11.12 -58.46
C ARG A 161 -43.83 -11.74 -59.75
N VAL A 162 -43.81 -13.08 -59.84
CA VAL A 162 -43.40 -13.83 -61.06
C VAL A 162 -44.60 -14.40 -61.80
N GLY A 163 -45.71 -14.63 -61.11
CA GLY A 163 -46.99 -14.73 -61.77
C GLY A 163 -47.41 -13.34 -62.16
N GLY A 164 -47.38 -13.05 -63.47
CA GLY A 164 -48.35 -12.15 -64.06
C GLY A 164 -49.74 -12.67 -63.70
N GLY A 165 -50.18 -12.35 -62.48
CA GLY A 165 -51.53 -12.51 -62.00
C GLY A 165 -52.36 -11.55 -62.81
N ARG A 166 -52.59 -11.92 -64.07
CA ARG A 166 -53.59 -11.32 -64.94
C ARG A 166 -54.85 -11.32 -64.10
N SER A 167 -55.25 -10.14 -63.63
CA SER A 167 -56.47 -9.94 -62.86
C SER A 167 -57.59 -10.73 -63.55
N ARG A 168 -58.59 -11.24 -62.82
CA ARG A 168 -59.71 -11.96 -63.47
C ARG A 168 -60.28 -11.18 -64.67
N GLN A 169 -60.26 -9.86 -64.58
CA GLN A 169 -60.60 -8.91 -65.65
C GLN A 169 -59.68 -9.00 -66.89
N TRP A 170 -58.39 -9.20 -66.69
CA TRP A 170 -57.36 -9.35 -67.72
C TRP A 170 -57.48 -10.70 -68.45
N LEU A 171 -57.72 -11.78 -67.70
CA LEU A 171 -58.06 -13.09 -68.28
C LEU A 171 -59.37 -13.05 -69.08
N LEU A 172 -60.36 -12.27 -68.61
CA LEU A 172 -61.62 -12.05 -69.32
C LEU A 172 -61.38 -11.29 -70.64
N LEU A 173 -60.57 -10.23 -70.62
CA LEU A 173 -60.21 -9.46 -71.82
C LEU A 173 -59.47 -10.33 -72.85
N GLN A 174 -58.53 -11.15 -72.42
CA GLN A 174 -57.78 -12.05 -73.33
C GLN A 174 -58.68 -13.12 -73.97
N ARG A 175 -59.76 -13.51 -73.27
CA ARG A 175 -60.76 -14.46 -73.77
C ARG A 175 -61.75 -13.81 -74.75
N ILE A 176 -61.99 -12.50 -74.64
CA ILE A 176 -62.83 -11.72 -75.57
C ILE A 176 -62.08 -11.39 -76.87
N LEU A 177 -60.79 -11.02 -76.80
CA LEU A 177 -60.01 -10.59 -77.96
C LEU A 177 -59.30 -11.72 -78.75
N GLY A 178 -59.37 -12.97 -78.27
CA GLY A 178 -58.74 -14.12 -78.91
C GLY A 178 -57.22 -14.22 -78.69
N PRO A 179 -56.63 -15.43 -78.82
CA PRO A 179 -55.24 -15.73 -78.42
C PRO A 179 -54.13 -15.01 -79.19
N GLY A 180 -54.45 -14.19 -80.20
CA GLY A 180 -53.49 -13.43 -81.00
C GLY A 180 -53.34 -11.95 -80.63
N ALA A 181 -54.18 -11.41 -79.74
CA ALA A 181 -54.07 -10.02 -79.30
C ALA A 181 -52.97 -9.88 -78.23
N GLY A 182 -51.74 -9.62 -78.67
CA GLY A 182 -50.56 -9.44 -77.83
C GLY A 182 -50.64 -8.19 -76.94
N LEU A 183 -51.36 -8.28 -75.83
CA LEU A 183 -51.25 -7.33 -74.72
C LEU A 183 -49.96 -7.64 -73.94
N THR A 184 -48.81 -7.50 -74.57
CA THR A 184 -47.55 -7.46 -73.81
C THR A 184 -47.40 -6.03 -73.28
N PRO A 185 -47.11 -5.82 -71.98
CA PRO A 185 -46.77 -4.49 -71.51
C PRO A 185 -45.59 -3.97 -72.36
N PRO A 186 -45.62 -2.70 -72.80
CA PRO A 186 -44.56 -2.18 -73.66
C PRO A 186 -43.21 -2.33 -72.95
N PRO A 187 -42.14 -2.74 -73.66
CA PRO A 187 -40.82 -2.78 -73.07
C PRO A 187 -40.49 -1.38 -72.57
N VAL A 188 -40.09 -1.28 -71.29
CA VAL A 188 -39.61 -0.02 -70.71
C VAL A 188 -38.49 0.48 -71.62
N ALA A 189 -38.62 1.72 -72.10
CA ALA A 189 -37.64 2.28 -73.02
C ALA A 189 -36.23 2.17 -72.43
N PRO A 190 -35.22 1.72 -73.21
CA PRO A 190 -33.87 1.46 -72.69
C PRO A 190 -33.25 2.69 -72.02
N GLN A 191 -33.65 3.89 -72.44
CA GLN A 191 -33.22 5.15 -71.82
C GLN A 191 -33.76 5.31 -70.38
N VAL A 192 -35.01 4.94 -70.12
CA VAL A 192 -35.62 5.03 -68.78
C VAL A 192 -34.93 4.07 -67.82
N ASN A 193 -34.61 2.85 -68.27
CA ASN A 193 -33.87 1.88 -67.46
C ASN A 193 -32.45 2.37 -67.14
N LYS A 194 -31.76 3.00 -68.10
CA LYS A 194 -30.42 3.58 -67.88
C LYS A 194 -30.46 4.71 -66.86
N THR A 195 -31.40 5.66 -66.99
CA THR A 195 -31.54 6.76 -66.03
C THR A 195 -31.87 6.25 -64.63
N LEU A 196 -32.76 5.26 -64.51
CA LEU A 196 -33.11 4.66 -63.22
C LEU A 196 -31.90 3.99 -62.55
N GLN A 197 -31.12 3.21 -63.30
CA GLN A 197 -29.90 2.57 -62.79
C GLN A 197 -28.86 3.61 -62.36
N ALA A 198 -28.70 4.70 -63.13
CA ALA A 198 -27.82 5.80 -62.76
C ALA A 198 -28.26 6.47 -61.44
N THR A 199 -29.55 6.79 -61.29
CA THR A 199 -30.10 7.38 -60.06
C THR A 199 -29.89 6.44 -58.85
N LEU A 200 -30.13 5.13 -59.02
CA LEU A 200 -29.90 4.15 -57.95
C LEU A 200 -28.42 4.00 -57.58
N SER A 201 -27.52 4.10 -58.56
CA SER A 201 -26.08 4.11 -58.32
C SER A 201 -25.66 5.31 -57.49
N SER A 202 -26.12 6.52 -57.84
CA SER A 202 -25.85 7.73 -57.05
C SER A 202 -26.40 7.64 -55.63
N PHE A 203 -27.59 7.05 -55.43
CA PHE A 203 -28.11 6.83 -54.08
C PHE A 203 -27.25 5.84 -53.27
N ARG A 204 -26.73 4.79 -53.90
CA ARG A 204 -25.85 3.82 -53.23
C ARG A 204 -24.51 4.45 -52.83
N GLU A 205 -23.95 5.31 -53.67
CA GLU A 205 -22.73 6.06 -53.36
C GLU A 205 -22.95 7.03 -52.19
N LEU A 206 -24.09 7.72 -52.16
CA LEU A 206 -24.43 8.64 -51.10
C LEU A 206 -24.67 7.93 -49.75
N LEU A 207 -25.25 6.73 -49.77
CA LEU A 207 -25.50 5.92 -48.57
C LEU A 207 -24.27 5.10 -48.11
N GLY A 208 -23.28 4.90 -48.99
CA GLY A 208 -22.05 4.17 -48.70
C GLY A 208 -20.87 5.06 -48.30
N ALA A 209 -21.08 6.37 -48.21
CA ALA A 209 -20.10 7.29 -47.65
C ALA A 209 -20.00 7.02 -46.14
N GLU A 210 -18.89 6.40 -45.71
CA GLU A 210 -18.54 6.23 -44.31
C GLU A 210 -18.46 7.61 -43.63
N GLU A 211 -19.20 7.79 -42.52
CA GLU A 211 -19.09 8.97 -41.67
C GLU A 211 -17.68 9.01 -41.04
N PRO A 212 -17.06 10.19 -40.90
CA PRO A 212 -15.71 10.31 -40.36
C PRO A 212 -15.63 9.73 -38.93
N GLU A 213 -14.58 8.93 -38.71
CA GLU A 213 -14.32 8.18 -37.48
C GLU A 213 -14.53 9.01 -36.21
N VAL A 214 -15.41 8.51 -35.33
CA VAL A 214 -15.68 9.06 -33.98
C VAL A 214 -14.44 8.98 -33.05
N LEU A 215 -13.31 8.48 -33.55
CA LEU A 215 -12.05 8.30 -32.83
C LEU A 215 -11.43 9.63 -32.33
N GLU A 216 -11.76 10.76 -32.93
CA GLU A 216 -11.34 12.09 -32.44
C GLU A 216 -11.92 12.45 -31.06
N ALA A 217 -13.02 11.83 -30.62
CA ALA A 217 -13.67 12.16 -29.35
C ALA A 217 -12.99 11.54 -28.11
N PHE A 218 -12.19 10.48 -28.28
CA PHE A 218 -11.49 9.78 -27.19
C PHE A 218 -10.00 10.10 -27.11
N GLY A 219 -9.50 10.99 -27.97
CA GLY A 219 -8.15 11.54 -27.90
C GLY A 219 -8.00 12.50 -26.70
N GLY A 220 -7.90 11.96 -25.49
CA GLY A 220 -7.36 12.71 -24.36
C GLY A 220 -5.95 13.23 -24.71
N PRO A 221 -5.54 14.39 -24.20
CA PRO A 221 -4.22 14.94 -24.50
C PRO A 221 -3.15 13.93 -24.09
N GLY A 222 -2.20 13.66 -25.00
CA GLY A 222 -1.20 12.60 -24.90
C GLY A 222 -0.53 12.53 -23.53
N SER A 223 -0.91 11.52 -22.74
CA SER A 223 -0.19 11.13 -21.53
C SER A 223 0.95 10.19 -21.93
N ALA A 224 2.00 10.78 -22.47
CA ALA A 224 3.27 10.10 -22.75
C ALA A 224 4.45 10.99 -22.31
N GLU A 225 4.38 11.60 -21.13
CA GLU A 225 5.58 12.07 -20.45
C GLU A 225 6.13 10.96 -19.54
N SER A 226 7.02 10.18 -20.17
CA SER A 226 8.31 9.76 -19.64
C SER A 226 8.49 9.76 -18.10
N LEU A 227 8.27 8.60 -17.48
CA LEU A 227 8.97 8.22 -16.24
C LEU A 227 9.94 7.09 -16.56
N ARG A 228 11.03 7.43 -17.25
CA ARG A 228 12.23 6.59 -17.32
C ARG A 228 13.42 7.44 -16.92
N GLY A 229 13.70 7.50 -15.63
CA GLY A 229 14.86 8.23 -15.11
C GLY A 229 14.88 8.38 -13.59
N ALA A 230 15.02 7.28 -12.86
CA ALA A 230 15.57 7.29 -11.49
C ALA A 230 15.98 5.87 -11.07
N SER A 231 16.99 5.31 -11.74
CA SER A 231 17.83 4.27 -11.13
C SER A 231 19.16 4.20 -11.86
N ALA A 232 20.07 5.09 -11.49
CA ALA A 232 21.52 4.90 -11.57
C ALA A 232 22.20 6.01 -10.76
N GLU A 233 23.11 5.58 -9.89
CA GLU A 233 24.13 6.34 -9.15
C GLU A 233 23.75 6.94 -7.78
N GLY A 234 24.43 6.42 -6.75
CA GLY A 234 24.38 6.83 -5.35
C GLY A 234 24.54 5.64 -4.40
#